data_AF-A0A972DNF4-F1
#
_entry.id   AF-A0A972DNF4-F1
#
_cell.length_a   1.000
_cell.length_b   1.000
_cell.length_c   1.000
_cell.angle_alpha   90.00
_cell.angle_beta   90.00
_cell.angle_gamma   90.00
#
_symmetry.space_group_name_H-M   'P 1'
#
loop_
_entity.id
_entity.type
_entity.pdbx_description
1 polymer ?
#
loop_
_entity_poly.entity_id
_entity_poly.type
_entity_poly.pdbx_seq_one_letter_code
_entity_poly.pdbx_strand_id
1 'polypeptide(L)'
;MSKPVLGRRGFLAAVSTGLVGAAALPGISADGEVTGKGRTLALLGGEPVRKNKSWPSWPYWDENVVESVTKTTESRIWCRIQSKSGTVPTFEKEFTELLETEFCVATGSGTQALHTCVEALQIGPGDEVITSPYTDPGTIAAILCARALPVLADLDPESFQLDPDDV
;
A
#
# COMPACT_ATOMS: atom_id res chain seq x y z
N MET A 1 -23.61 12.03 29.41
CA MET A 1 -22.96 11.09 30.36
C MET A 1 -21.60 10.71 29.80
N SER A 2 -20.51 11.25 30.36
CA SER A 2 -19.14 11.00 29.90
C SER A 2 -18.70 9.59 30.31
N LYS A 3 -18.28 8.75 29.36
CA LYS A 3 -17.63 7.47 29.69
C LYS A 3 -16.28 7.77 30.36
N PRO A 4 -15.89 7.05 31.42
CA PRO A 4 -14.58 7.26 32.04
C PRO A 4 -13.50 6.72 31.11
N VAL A 5 -12.62 7.59 30.63
CA VAL A 5 -11.42 7.19 29.88
C VAL A 5 -10.44 6.58 30.89
N LEU A 6 -10.28 5.25 30.83
CA LEU A 6 -9.27 4.55 31.61
C LEU A 6 -7.88 4.93 31.10
N GLY A 7 -7.25 5.91 31.77
CA GLY A 7 -5.86 6.24 31.50
C GLY A 7 -4.91 5.07 31.80
N ARG A 8 -3.72 5.07 31.17
CA ARG A 8 -2.67 4.02 31.31
C ARG A 8 -2.45 3.55 32.74
N ARG A 9 -2.47 4.46 33.72
CA ARG A 9 -2.28 4.13 35.14
C ARG A 9 -3.48 3.38 35.74
N GLY A 10 -4.70 3.76 35.35
CA GLY A 10 -5.92 3.06 35.76
C GLY A 10 -6.02 1.66 35.14
N PHE A 11 -5.59 1.51 33.88
CA PHE A 11 -5.48 0.20 33.24
C PHE A 11 -4.46 -0.70 33.95
N LEU A 12 -3.25 -0.19 34.22
CA LEU A 12 -2.22 -0.96 34.93
C LEU A 12 -2.66 -1.37 36.33
N ALA A 13 -3.32 -0.49 37.08
CA ALA A 13 -3.85 -0.80 38.41
C ALA A 13 -4.95 -1.87 38.36
N ALA A 14 -5.88 -1.78 37.41
CA ALA A 14 -6.97 -2.75 37.25
C ALA A 14 -6.48 -4.14 36.81
N VAL A 15 -5.51 -4.20 35.88
CA VAL A 15 -4.91 -5.45 35.41
C VAL A 15 -4.11 -6.12 36.53
N SER A 16 -3.37 -5.35 37.32
CA SER A 16 -2.58 -5.90 38.43
C SER A 16 -3.44 -6.41 39.58
N THR A 17 -4.58 -5.78 39.88
CA THR A 17 -5.54 -6.32 40.87
C THR A 17 -6.30 -7.55 40.36
N GLY A 18 -6.65 -7.60 39.07
CA GLY A 18 -7.28 -8.77 38.45
C GLY A 18 -6.40 -10.02 38.45
N LEU A 19 -5.08 -9.86 38.30
CA LEU A 19 -4.10 -10.95 38.31
C LEU A 19 -3.97 -11.62 39.69
N VAL A 20 -4.07 -10.86 40.77
CA VAL A 20 -4.02 -11.40 42.13
C VAL A 20 -5.27 -12.24 42.44
N GLY A 21 -6.43 -11.83 41.95
CA GLY A 21 -7.67 -12.61 42.08
C GLY A 21 -7.66 -13.91 41.28
N ALA A 22 -7.06 -13.90 40.09
CA ALA A 22 -6.98 -15.09 39.23
C ALA A 22 -5.99 -16.16 39.76
N ALA A 23 -4.90 -15.74 40.42
CA ALA A 23 -3.91 -16.64 41.00
C ALA A 23 -4.40 -17.41 42.24
N ALA A 24 -5.53 -17.00 42.84
CA ALA A 24 -6.13 -17.64 44.01
C ALA A 24 -7.16 -18.75 43.66
N LEU A 25 -7.46 -18.96 42.38
CA LEU A 25 -8.39 -19.99 41.92
C LEU A 25 -7.63 -21.30 41.63
N PRO A 26 -7.97 -22.42 42.30
CA PRO A 26 -7.36 -23.71 41.98
C PRO A 26 -7.85 -24.17 40.60
N GLY A 27 -6.92 -24.29 39.65
CA GLY A 27 -7.22 -24.84 38.31
C GLY A 27 -6.96 -23.90 37.13
N ILE A 28 -6.57 -22.64 37.37
CA ILE A 28 -5.99 -21.78 36.34
C ILE A 28 -4.53 -21.60 36.68
N SER A 29 -3.65 -22.33 36.00
CA SER A 29 -2.21 -22.05 36.05
C SER A 29 -2.00 -20.60 35.58
N ALA A 30 -1.67 -19.70 36.50
CA ALA A 30 -1.26 -18.34 36.18
C ALA A 30 0.06 -18.30 35.38
N ASP A 31 0.73 -19.44 35.30
CA ASP A 31 1.92 -19.66 34.51
C ASP A 31 1.56 -20.48 33.27
N GLY A 32 1.15 -19.79 32.20
CA GLY A 32 1.56 -20.27 30.88
C GLY A 32 3.08 -20.36 30.93
N GLU A 33 3.64 -21.54 30.64
CA GLU A 33 5.06 -21.85 30.80
C GLU A 33 5.97 -20.77 30.18
N VAL A 34 6.38 -19.77 30.97
CA VAL A 34 7.31 -18.72 30.55
C VAL A 34 8.70 -19.32 30.64
N THR A 35 9.02 -20.18 29.68
CA THR A 35 10.40 -20.61 29.47
C THR A 35 11.26 -19.36 29.24
N GLY A 36 12.44 -19.27 29.86
CA GLY A 36 13.31 -18.07 29.81
C GLY A 36 13.73 -17.64 28.39
N LYS A 37 13.48 -18.45 27.37
CA LYS A 37 13.67 -18.13 25.94
C LYS A 37 12.51 -17.35 25.31
N GLY A 38 11.32 -17.34 25.93
CA GLY A 38 10.12 -16.64 25.44
C GLY A 38 10.09 -15.14 25.74
N ARG A 39 11.03 -14.62 26.54
CA ARG A 39 11.12 -13.18 26.89
C ARG A 39 12.07 -12.38 25.99
N THR A 40 12.98 -13.04 25.29
CA THR A 40 13.93 -12.38 24.39
C THR A 40 13.24 -12.15 23.05
N LEU A 41 13.34 -10.94 22.50
CA LEU A 41 12.81 -10.66 21.16
C LEU A 41 13.47 -11.59 20.14
N ALA A 42 12.73 -12.02 19.13
CA ALA A 42 13.24 -12.88 18.05
C ALA A 42 14.49 -12.28 17.37
N LEU A 43 14.47 -10.95 17.17
CA LEU A 43 15.60 -10.19 16.64
C LEU A 43 16.86 -10.30 17.51
N LEU A 44 16.70 -10.54 18.82
CA LEU A 44 17.77 -10.63 19.82
C LEU A 44 18.13 -12.08 20.16
N GLY A 45 17.80 -13.03 19.28
CA GLY A 45 18.11 -14.45 19.47
C GLY A 45 17.08 -15.22 20.31
N GLY A 46 15.93 -14.61 20.60
CA GLY A 46 14.77 -15.32 21.13
C GLY A 46 14.04 -16.13 20.07
N GLU A 47 13.08 -16.94 20.50
CA GLU A 47 12.30 -17.77 19.59
C GLU A 47 11.20 -16.93 18.88
N PRO A 48 11.13 -16.91 17.54
CA PRO A 48 10.07 -16.19 16.82
C PRO A 48 8.67 -16.71 17.15
N VAL A 49 7.73 -15.80 17.42
CA VAL A 49 6.33 -16.13 17.76
C VAL A 49 5.62 -16.85 16.60
N ARG A 50 6.01 -16.59 15.34
CA ARG A 50 5.39 -17.18 14.14
C ARG A 50 6.41 -18.00 13.34
N LYS A 51 6.75 -19.19 13.83
CA LYS A 51 7.76 -20.08 13.21
C LYS A 51 7.37 -20.62 11.84
N ASN A 52 6.08 -20.93 11.64
CA ASN A 52 5.59 -21.67 10.47
C ASN A 52 4.62 -20.84 9.61
N LYS A 53 4.73 -19.51 9.62
CA LYS A 53 3.84 -18.68 8.80
C LYS A 53 4.35 -18.63 7.37
N SER A 54 3.64 -19.26 6.44
CA SER A 54 3.83 -19.05 5.01
C SER A 54 3.04 -17.81 4.57
N TRP A 55 3.62 -17.07 3.64
CA TRP A 55 2.98 -15.96 2.96
C TRP A 55 2.83 -16.33 1.49
N PRO A 56 1.79 -15.85 0.80
CA PRO A 56 1.73 -15.96 -0.65
C PRO A 56 2.99 -15.36 -1.26
N SER A 57 3.56 -16.04 -2.25
CA SER A 57 4.65 -15.48 -3.04
C SER A 57 4.13 -14.34 -3.91
N TRP A 58 4.90 -13.26 -3.97
CA TRP A 58 4.67 -12.15 -4.89
C TRP A 58 5.97 -11.88 -5.66
N PRO A 59 5.93 -11.61 -6.99
CA PRO A 59 4.75 -11.51 -7.85
C PRO A 59 4.06 -12.86 -8.14
N TYR A 60 2.77 -12.79 -8.49
CA TYR A 60 2.02 -13.95 -9.00
C TYR A 60 2.42 -14.26 -10.45
N TRP A 61 2.50 -15.55 -10.79
CA TRP A 61 2.68 -16.02 -12.16
C TRP A 61 1.95 -17.36 -12.36
N ASP A 62 1.56 -17.63 -13.60
CA ASP A 62 0.99 -18.88 -14.06
C ASP A 62 1.47 -19.19 -15.49
N GLU A 63 1.05 -20.31 -16.06
CA GLU A 63 1.38 -20.68 -17.44
C GLU A 63 0.86 -19.67 -18.48
N ASN A 64 -0.26 -18.98 -18.20
CA ASN A 64 -0.83 -17.99 -19.12
C ASN A 64 0.10 -16.77 -19.27
N VAL A 65 0.71 -16.31 -18.16
CA VAL A 65 1.70 -15.22 -18.21
C VAL A 65 2.90 -15.63 -19.06
N VAL A 66 3.41 -16.85 -18.87
CA VAL A 66 4.56 -17.38 -19.64
C VAL A 66 4.22 -17.49 -21.13
N GLU A 67 3.03 -17.99 -21.45
CA GLU A 67 2.54 -18.09 -22.83
C GLU A 67 2.42 -16.71 -23.48
N SER A 68 1.86 -15.72 -22.78
CA SER A 68 1.70 -14.35 -23.29
C SER A 68 3.03 -13.67 -23.62
N VAL A 69 4.04 -13.84 -22.75
CA VAL A 69 5.41 -13.34 -22.99
C VAL A 69 6.04 -14.04 -24.18
N THR A 70 5.89 -15.36 -24.27
CA THR A 70 6.42 -16.17 -25.39
C THR A 70 5.80 -15.75 -26.72
N LYS A 71 4.46 -15.66 -26.78
CA LYS A 71 3.72 -15.21 -27.96
C LYS A 71 4.15 -13.81 -28.43
N THR A 72 4.32 -12.87 -27.50
CA THR A 72 4.80 -11.52 -27.81
C THR A 72 6.22 -11.58 -28.37
N THR A 73 7.11 -12.37 -27.76
CA THR A 73 8.50 -12.56 -28.20
C THR A 73 8.56 -13.12 -29.63
N GLU A 74 7.84 -14.21 -29.90
CA GLU A 74 7.79 -14.87 -31.20
C GLU A 74 7.17 -14.00 -32.29
N SER A 75 6.21 -13.13 -31.94
CA SER A 75 5.59 -12.19 -32.89
C SER A 75 6.56 -11.18 -33.50
N ARG A 76 7.70 -10.92 -32.83
CA ARG A 76 8.67 -9.86 -33.17
C ARG A 76 8.10 -8.43 -33.17
N ILE A 77 6.92 -8.24 -32.60
CA ILE A 77 6.28 -6.94 -32.34
C ILE A 77 6.50 -6.63 -30.86
N TRP A 78 7.60 -5.94 -30.55
CA TRP A 78 8.05 -5.67 -29.19
C TRP A 78 7.83 -4.21 -28.75
N CYS A 79 7.38 -3.37 -29.66
CA CYS A 79 7.06 -1.97 -29.38
C CYS A 79 5.72 -1.60 -30.02
N ARG A 80 4.93 -0.77 -29.33
CA ARG A 80 3.62 -0.32 -29.80
C ARG A 80 3.65 0.36 -31.17
N ILE A 81 4.76 0.99 -31.53
CA ILE A 81 4.91 1.67 -32.83
C ILE A 81 4.93 0.70 -34.01
N GLN A 82 5.20 -0.59 -33.77
CA GLN A 82 5.35 -1.60 -34.82
C GLN A 82 4.00 -2.16 -35.29
N SER A 83 2.95 -2.07 -34.47
CA SER A 83 1.63 -2.60 -34.81
C SER A 83 0.50 -1.91 -34.07
N LYS A 84 -0.56 -1.58 -34.82
CA LYS A 84 -1.82 -1.04 -34.26
C LYS A 84 -2.66 -2.09 -33.52
N SER A 85 -2.31 -3.36 -33.65
CA SER A 85 -2.99 -4.49 -33.00
C SER A 85 -2.00 -5.40 -32.27
N GLY A 86 -0.88 -4.83 -31.81
CA GLY A 86 0.10 -5.54 -30.98
C GLY A 86 -0.37 -5.67 -29.52
N THR A 87 0.48 -6.23 -28.66
CA THR A 87 0.15 -6.49 -27.25
C THR A 87 -0.32 -5.24 -26.49
N VAL A 88 0.34 -4.09 -26.70
CA VAL A 88 -0.01 -2.84 -26.02
C VAL A 88 -1.38 -2.28 -26.45
N PRO A 89 -1.69 -2.07 -27.76
CA PRO A 89 -3.03 -1.63 -28.17
C PRO A 89 -4.16 -2.59 -27.77
N THR A 90 -3.89 -3.91 -27.78
CA THR A 90 -4.88 -4.90 -27.32
C THR A 90 -5.14 -4.75 -25.83
N PHE A 91 -4.08 -4.61 -25.01
CA PHE A 91 -4.23 -4.32 -23.59
C PHE A 91 -4.99 -3.01 -23.35
N GLU A 92 -4.64 -1.92 -24.04
CA GLU A 92 -5.33 -0.63 -23.88
C GLU A 92 -6.83 -0.77 -24.13
N LYS A 93 -7.24 -1.51 -25.18
CA LYS A 93 -8.65 -1.78 -25.48
C LYS A 93 -9.34 -2.62 -24.41
N GLU A 94 -8.73 -3.74 -24.01
CA GLU A 94 -9.31 -4.60 -22.96
C GLU A 94 -9.40 -3.85 -21.61
N PHE A 95 -8.43 -2.98 -21.33
CA PHE A 95 -8.40 -2.19 -20.10
C PHE A 95 -9.43 -1.06 -20.12
N THR A 96 -9.73 -0.45 -21.27
CA THR A 96 -10.87 0.47 -21.40
C THR A 96 -12.21 -0.21 -21.09
N GLU A 97 -12.38 -1.44 -21.56
CA GLU A 97 -13.59 -2.24 -21.30
C GLU A 97 -13.69 -2.62 -19.82
N LEU A 98 -12.56 -2.98 -19.19
CA LEU A 98 -12.51 -3.32 -17.76
C LEU A 98 -12.82 -2.13 -16.84
N LEU A 99 -12.29 -0.94 -17.16
CA LEU A 99 -12.46 0.26 -16.34
C LEU A 99 -13.69 1.10 -16.70
N GLU A 100 -14.46 0.69 -17.71
CA GLU A 100 -15.61 1.44 -18.22
C GLU A 100 -15.27 2.89 -18.60
N THR A 101 -14.12 3.09 -19.27
CA THR A 101 -13.64 4.40 -19.74
C THR A 101 -13.56 4.46 -21.26
N GLU A 102 -13.61 5.67 -21.83
CA GLU A 102 -13.56 5.87 -23.29
C GLU A 102 -12.14 5.67 -23.86
N PHE A 103 -11.11 6.01 -23.09
CA PHE A 103 -9.71 6.00 -23.54
C PHE A 103 -8.76 5.42 -22.50
N CYS A 104 -7.71 4.73 -22.96
CA CYS A 104 -6.59 4.25 -22.16
C CYS A 104 -5.28 4.45 -22.94
N VAL A 105 -4.24 4.89 -22.25
CA VAL A 105 -2.88 4.98 -22.79
C VAL A 105 -1.92 4.29 -21.81
N ALA A 106 -1.28 3.22 -22.28
CA ALA A 106 -0.28 2.51 -21.50
C ALA A 106 1.06 3.26 -21.51
N THR A 107 1.67 3.40 -20.33
CA THR A 107 2.98 4.05 -20.15
C THR A 107 3.98 3.08 -19.50
N GLY A 108 5.25 3.48 -19.39
CA GLY A 108 6.30 2.62 -18.83
C GLY A 108 6.25 2.48 -17.31
N SER A 109 5.59 3.40 -16.59
CA SER A 109 5.45 3.37 -15.13
C SER A 109 4.33 4.29 -14.63
N GLY A 110 3.91 4.11 -13.37
CA GLY A 110 2.93 5.01 -12.74
C GLY A 110 3.39 6.47 -12.68
N THR A 111 4.69 6.73 -12.43
CA THR A 111 5.24 8.09 -12.44
C THR A 111 5.18 8.72 -13.83
N GLN A 112 5.47 7.95 -14.89
CA GLN A 112 5.34 8.44 -16.27
C GLN A 112 3.89 8.71 -16.65
N ALA A 113 2.94 7.89 -16.16
CA ALA A 113 1.52 8.14 -16.35
C ALA A 113 1.11 9.49 -15.76
N LEU A 114 1.45 9.74 -14.48
CA LEU A 114 1.13 11.01 -13.82
C LEU A 114 1.82 12.21 -14.50
N HIS A 115 3.09 12.10 -14.86
CA HIS A 115 3.79 13.18 -15.58
C HIS A 115 3.14 13.46 -16.94
N THR A 116 2.74 12.42 -17.68
CA THR A 116 2.00 12.59 -18.95
C THR A 116 0.68 13.33 -18.73
N CYS A 117 -0.06 13.02 -17.66
CA CYS A 117 -1.30 13.72 -17.32
C CYS A 117 -1.06 15.20 -16.98
N VAL A 118 -0.05 15.50 -16.17
CA VAL A 118 0.31 16.88 -15.78
C VAL A 118 0.66 17.72 -17.02
N GLU A 119 1.49 17.18 -17.92
CA GLU A 119 1.85 17.85 -19.18
C GLU A 119 0.64 18.00 -20.12
N ALA A 120 -0.22 16.98 -20.22
CA ALA A 120 -1.43 17.03 -21.04
C ALA A 120 -2.44 18.07 -20.55
N LEU A 121 -2.51 18.31 -19.23
CA LEU A 121 -3.27 19.39 -18.61
C LEU A 121 -2.61 20.77 -18.73
N GLN A 122 -1.42 20.84 -19.34
CA GLN A 122 -0.63 22.06 -19.52
C GLN A 122 -0.23 22.74 -18.21
N ILE A 123 -0.10 21.96 -17.14
CA ILE A 123 0.41 22.42 -15.85
C ILE A 123 1.92 22.67 -15.98
N GLY A 124 2.39 23.80 -15.46
CA GLY A 124 3.78 24.21 -15.61
C GLY A 124 4.28 25.22 -14.56
N PRO A 125 5.34 25.98 -14.89
CA PRO A 125 5.91 26.97 -13.98
C PRO A 125 4.89 28.02 -13.54
N GLY A 126 4.74 28.18 -12.22
CA GLY A 126 3.81 29.12 -11.61
C GLY A 126 2.47 28.51 -11.22
N ASP A 127 2.19 27.28 -11.65
CA ASP A 127 1.01 26.54 -11.21
C ASP A 127 1.25 25.81 -9.89
N GLU A 128 0.18 25.65 -9.12
CA GLU A 128 0.13 24.89 -7.88
C GLU A 128 -0.75 23.65 -8.06
N VAL A 129 -0.31 22.51 -7.54
CA VAL A 129 -1.06 21.25 -7.58
C VAL A 129 -1.23 20.74 -6.17
N ILE A 130 -2.47 20.70 -5.70
CA ILE A 130 -2.81 20.15 -4.39
C ILE A 130 -2.64 18.62 -4.43
N THR A 131 -1.94 18.07 -3.44
CA THR A 131 -1.73 16.63 -3.28
C THR A 131 -1.53 16.27 -1.81
N SER A 132 -1.38 14.98 -1.51
CA SER A 132 -1.22 14.47 -0.15
C SER A 132 0.27 14.35 0.23
N PRO A 133 0.64 14.64 1.50
CA PRO A 133 1.98 14.38 2.03
C PRO A 133 2.24 12.89 2.27
N TYR A 134 1.21 12.04 2.20
CA TYR A 134 1.26 10.59 2.41
C TYR A 134 0.88 9.86 1.11
N THR A 135 1.87 9.67 0.25
CA THR A 135 1.71 9.03 -1.06
C THR A 135 3.05 8.46 -1.56
N ASP A 136 3.03 7.71 -2.65
CA ASP A 136 4.25 7.29 -3.35
C ASP A 136 4.98 8.52 -3.92
N PRO A 137 6.33 8.59 -3.87
CA PRO A 137 7.10 9.72 -4.40
C PRO A 137 6.82 10.04 -5.87
N GLY A 138 6.31 9.10 -6.66
CA GLY A 138 5.91 9.32 -8.05
C GLY A 138 4.86 10.43 -8.22
N THR A 139 3.98 10.60 -7.25
CA THR A 139 2.95 11.66 -7.25
C THR A 139 3.58 13.05 -7.23
N ILE A 140 4.50 13.29 -6.30
CA ILE A 140 5.19 14.58 -6.16
C ILE A 140 6.19 14.79 -7.29
N ALA A 141 6.89 13.73 -7.70
CA ALA A 141 7.87 13.79 -8.79
C ALA A 141 7.23 14.27 -10.10
N ALA A 142 6.02 13.80 -10.44
CA ALA A 142 5.32 14.22 -11.65
C ALA A 142 5.05 15.74 -11.69
N ILE A 143 4.63 16.32 -10.57
CA ILE A 143 4.37 17.77 -10.43
C ILE A 143 5.67 18.56 -10.57
N LEU A 144 6.72 18.14 -9.86
CA LEU A 144 8.02 18.81 -9.87
C LEU A 144 8.72 18.72 -11.24
N CYS A 145 8.57 17.60 -11.95
CA CYS A 145 9.10 17.43 -13.31
C CYS A 145 8.51 18.46 -14.30
N ALA A 146 7.24 18.81 -14.13
CA ALA A 146 6.57 19.88 -14.88
C ALA A 146 6.93 21.30 -14.38
N ARG A 147 7.73 21.41 -13.30
CA ARG A 147 8.14 22.66 -12.64
C ARG A 147 6.98 23.41 -11.96
N ALA A 148 5.89 22.71 -11.66
CA ALA A 148 4.81 23.20 -10.82
C ALA A 148 5.14 23.00 -9.33
N LEU A 149 4.42 23.69 -8.45
CA LEU A 149 4.59 23.61 -6.99
C LEU A 149 3.58 22.61 -6.39
N PRO A 150 4.02 21.51 -5.75
CA PRO A 150 3.12 20.68 -4.97
C PRO A 150 2.70 21.41 -3.68
N VAL A 151 1.39 21.52 -3.46
CA VAL A 151 0.79 22.04 -2.22
C VAL A 151 0.23 20.86 -1.45
N LEU A 152 0.67 20.69 -0.20
CA LEU A 152 0.34 19.51 0.60
C LEU A 152 -0.87 19.80 1.47
N ALA A 153 -1.97 19.08 1.24
CA ALA A 153 -3.17 19.06 2.08
C ALA A 153 -3.16 17.83 2.99
N ASP A 154 -3.69 17.95 4.20
CA ASP A 154 -3.72 16.91 5.23
C ASP A 154 -4.65 15.74 4.86
N LEU A 155 -4.65 14.73 5.72
CA LEU A 155 -5.37 13.48 5.52
C LEU A 155 -6.56 13.36 6.47
N ASP A 156 -7.62 12.73 5.97
CA ASP A 156 -8.64 12.15 6.85
C ASP A 156 -8.02 10.97 7.63
N PRO A 157 -7.97 11.01 8.98
CA PRO A 157 -7.34 9.98 9.80
C PRO A 157 -8.06 8.63 9.75
N GLU A 158 -9.30 8.56 9.28
CA GLU A 158 -10.05 7.30 9.16
C GLU A 158 -9.72 6.57 7.85
N SER A 159 -9.64 7.30 6.73
CA SER A 159 -9.38 6.72 5.41
C SER A 159 -7.92 6.77 4.94
N PHE A 160 -7.10 7.65 5.54
CA PHE A 160 -5.78 8.04 5.05
C PHE A 160 -5.79 8.60 3.61
N GLN A 161 -6.95 9.08 3.15
CA GLN A 161 -7.10 9.82 1.90
C GLN A 161 -7.00 11.32 2.18
N LEU A 162 -6.92 12.11 1.10
CA LEU A 162 -6.88 13.57 1.17
C LEU A 162 -8.15 14.09 1.87
N ASP A 163 -8.00 14.94 2.89
CA ASP A 163 -9.13 15.53 3.63
C ASP A 163 -9.81 16.62 2.77
N PRO A 164 -11.10 16.45 2.38
CA PRO A 164 -11.80 17.48 1.62
C PRO A 164 -11.92 18.83 2.33
N ASP A 165 -11.86 18.87 3.67
CA ASP A 165 -11.94 20.13 4.42
C ASP A 165 -10.61 20.92 4.41
N ASP A 166 -9.51 20.31 3.96
CA ASP A 166 -8.18 20.93 3.83
C ASP A 166 -7.77 21.22 2.35
N VAL A 167 -8.74 21.17 1.42
CA VAL A 167 -8.58 21.47 -0.02
C VAL A 167 -9.40 22.68 -0.42
#